data_AF-A0A180F1Y3-F1
#
_entry.id   AF-A0A180F1Y3-F1
#
_cell.length_a   1.000
_cell.length_b   1.000
_cell.length_c   1.000
_cell.angle_alpha   90.00
_cell.angle_beta   90.00
_cell.angle_gamma   90.00
#
_symmetry.space_group_name_H-M   'P 1'
#
loop_
_entity.id
_entity.type
_entity.pdbx_description
1 polymer ?
#
loop_
_entity_poly.entity_id
_entity_poly.type
_entity_poly.pdbx_seq_one_letter_code
_entity_poly.pdbx_strand_id
1 'polypeptide(L)'
;MQTWQAEATLRVFYNKMFNGGVSWRMNESVILLLGGTFGRLQAGYAYDFPISAVRLASSGSHELVVRYSLKIDKTKTGKNKHKSVRIL
;
A
#
# COMPACT_ATOMS: atom_id res chain seq x y z
N MET A 1 28.79 -19.14 1.76
CA MET A 1 28.33 -17.80 1.31
C MET A 1 27.18 -17.42 2.23
N GLN A 2 27.35 -16.40 3.06
CA GLN A 2 26.35 -16.02 4.05
C GLN A 2 25.35 -15.07 3.38
N THR A 3 24.20 -15.60 2.96
CA THR A 3 23.11 -14.82 2.35
C THR A 3 22.19 -14.32 3.45
N TRP A 4 22.62 -13.30 4.18
CA TRP A 4 21.70 -12.50 5.01
C TRP A 4 21.25 -11.31 4.16
N GLN A 5 19.95 -11.01 4.21
CA GLN A 5 19.41 -9.72 3.79
C GLN A 5 18.83 -9.02 5.02
N ALA A 6 19.20 -7.76 5.21
CA ALA A 6 18.65 -6.91 6.25
C ALA A 6 17.97 -5.73 5.57
N GLU A 7 16.75 -5.42 6.01
CA GLU A 7 16.00 -4.27 5.53
C GLU A 7 15.57 -3.44 6.74
N ALA A 8 15.80 -2.13 6.67
CA ALA A 8 15.37 -1.17 7.66
C ALA A 8 14.41 -0.19 7.02
N THR A 9 13.17 -0.14 7.50
CA THR A 9 12.16 0.79 7.00
C THR A 9 11.77 1.78 8.08
N LEU A 10 11.95 3.07 7.80
CA LEU A 10 11.46 4.16 8.62
C LEU A 10 10.23 4.77 7.92
N ARG A 11 9.11 4.87 8.64
CA ARG A 11 7.90 5.52 8.12
C ARG A 11 7.30 6.45 9.17
N VAL A 12 6.99 7.66 8.73
CA VAL A 12 6.36 8.72 9.50
C VAL A 12 4.95 8.91 8.98
N PHE A 13 4.00 9.02 9.91
CA PHE A 13 2.60 9.31 9.62
C PHE A 13 2.22 10.63 10.28
N TYR A 14 1.81 11.60 9.48
CA TYR A 14 1.36 12.91 9.95
C TYR A 14 -0.15 13.05 9.76
N ASN A 15 -0.83 13.33 10.88
CA ASN A 15 -2.26 13.62 10.94
C ASN A 15 -3.17 12.59 10.22
N LYS A 16 -2.73 11.33 10.10
CA LYS A 16 -3.41 10.26 9.34
C LYS A 16 -3.72 10.58 7.86
N MET A 17 -3.20 11.70 7.36
CA MET A 17 -3.37 12.16 5.98
C MET A 17 -2.08 11.93 5.23
N PHE A 18 -0.95 12.43 5.73
CA PHE A 18 0.32 12.30 5.05
C PHE A 18 1.12 11.15 5.63
N ASN A 19 1.70 10.32 4.77
CA ASN A 19 2.68 9.33 5.14
C ASN A 19 3.93 9.54 4.29
N GLY A 20 5.08 9.38 4.91
CA GLY A 20 6.37 9.48 4.24
C GLY A 20 7.32 8.51 4.89
N GLY A 21 8.29 8.00 4.16
CA GLY A 21 9.22 7.04 4.70
C GLY A 21 10.40 6.80 3.79
N VAL A 22 11.39 6.12 4.35
CA VAL A 22 12.55 5.64 3.64
C VAL A 22 12.75 4.19 4.04
N SER A 23 12.89 3.31 3.07
CA SER A 23 13.31 1.94 3.28
C SER A 23 14.71 1.77 2.75
N TRP A 24 15.56 1.10 3.51
CA TRP A 24 16.92 0.78 3.11
C TRP A 24 17.10 -0.72 3.15
N ARG A 25 17.35 -1.30 1.98
CA ARG A 25 17.74 -2.69 1.84
C ARG A 25 19.27 -2.78 1.75
N MET A 26 19.86 -3.44 2.73
CA MET A 26 21.31 -3.56 2.86
C MET A 26 21.88 -4.24 1.61
N ASN A 27 22.85 -3.59 0.96
CA ASN A 27 23.51 -4.05 -0.28
C ASN A 27 22.63 -4.16 -1.53
N GLU A 28 21.42 -3.57 -1.57
CA GLU A 28 20.55 -3.60 -2.74
C GLU A 28 20.07 -2.22 -3.18
N SER A 29 19.15 -1.60 -2.43
CA SER A 29 18.49 -0.34 -2.82
C SER A 29 17.99 0.50 -1.64
N VAL A 30 17.81 1.79 -1.88
CA VAL A 30 17.13 2.73 -0.98
C VAL A 30 15.82 3.16 -1.64
N ILE A 31 14.71 2.97 -0.95
CA ILE A 31 13.38 3.30 -1.43
C ILE A 31 12.87 4.51 -0.66
N LEU A 32 12.56 5.61 -1.36
CA LEU A 32 11.80 6.71 -0.78
C LEU A 32 10.30 6.43 -0.95
N LEU A 33 9.53 6.68 0.10
CA LEU A 33 8.09 6.48 0.15
C LEU A 33 7.43 7.81 0.49
N LEU A 34 6.48 8.24 -0.32
CA LEU A 34 5.64 9.40 -0.09
C LEU A 34 4.18 8.99 -0.29
N GLY A 35 3.27 9.54 0.49
CA GLY A 35 1.87 9.20 0.37
C GLY A 35 0.95 10.19 1.07
N GLY A 36 -0.25 10.31 0.52
CA GLY A 36 -1.29 11.22 0.98
C GLY A 36 -2.64 10.53 0.93
N THR A 37 -3.39 10.62 2.02
CA THR A 37 -4.75 10.11 2.18
C THR A 37 -5.69 11.30 2.28
N PHE A 38 -6.56 11.43 1.28
CA PHE A 38 -7.62 12.42 1.21
C PHE A 38 -8.97 11.70 1.32
N GLY A 39 -9.41 11.49 2.56
CA GLY A 39 -10.68 10.82 2.87
C GLY A 39 -10.72 9.37 2.40
N ARG A 40 -11.33 9.12 1.23
CA ARG A 40 -11.50 7.79 0.63
C ARG A 40 -10.48 7.49 -0.47
N LEU A 41 -9.71 8.49 -0.88
CA LEU A 41 -8.63 8.36 -1.85
C LEU A 41 -7.30 8.35 -1.10
N GLN A 42 -6.43 7.42 -1.47
CA GLN A 42 -5.04 7.40 -1.02
C GLN A 42 -4.16 7.40 -2.27
N ALA A 43 -3.23 8.33 -2.34
CA ALA A 43 -2.18 8.36 -3.31
C ALA A 43 -0.85 8.03 -2.61
N GLY A 44 0.01 7.32 -3.31
CA GLY A 44 1.34 6.94 -2.87
C GLY A 44 2.29 7.08 -4.04
N TYR A 45 3.52 7.40 -3.72
CA TYR A 45 4.64 7.47 -4.64
C TYR A 45 5.84 6.80 -3.98
N ALA A 46 6.46 5.86 -4.67
CA ALA A 46 7.69 5.23 -4.22
C ALA A 46 8.77 5.45 -5.28
N TYR A 47 9.96 5.82 -4.83
CA TYR A 47 11.13 5.91 -5.68
C TYR A 47 12.15 4.89 -5.21
N ASP A 48 12.53 3.95 -6.06
CA ASP A 48 13.58 2.96 -5.76
C ASP A 48 14.92 3.41 -6.37
N PHE A 49 15.89 3.72 -5.51
CA PHE A 49 17.28 4.04 -5.88
C PHE A 49 18.17 2.80 -5.64
N PRO A 50 18.54 2.04 -6.69
CA PRO A 50 19.49 0.94 -6.55
C PRO A 50 20.89 1.47 -6.22
N ILE A 51 21.47 0.96 -5.13
CA ILE A 51 22.84 1.29 -4.65
C ILE A 51 23.86 0.22 -5.02
N SER A 52 23.39 -0.98 -5.37
CA SER A 52 24.21 -2.14 -5.75
C SER A 52 24.59 -2.15 -7.24
N ALA A 53 25.35 -3.17 -7.69
CA ALA A 53 25.83 -3.33 -9.07
C ALA A 53 24.74 -3.28 -10.17
N VAL A 54 23.46 -3.33 -9.80
CA VAL A 54 22.30 -3.10 -10.68
C VAL A 54 22.21 -1.63 -11.16
N ARG A 55 22.97 -0.71 -10.55
CA ARG A 55 23.08 0.71 -10.95
C ARG A 55 23.64 0.91 -12.36
N LEU A 56 24.33 -0.10 -12.93
CA LEU A 56 24.75 -0.12 -14.34
C LEU A 56 23.61 -0.47 -15.31
N ALA A 57 22.48 -1.01 -14.83
CA ALA A 57 21.38 -1.51 -15.66
C ALA A 57 20.03 -0.81 -15.40
N SER A 58 19.86 -0.14 -14.26
CA SER A 58 18.59 0.52 -13.90
C SER A 58 18.83 1.91 -13.29
N SER A 59 18.19 2.93 -13.87
CA SER A 59 18.20 4.32 -13.42
C SER A 59 17.35 4.59 -12.17
N GLY A 60 16.76 3.55 -11.59
CA GLY A 60 15.77 3.66 -10.52
C GLY A 60 14.33 3.72 -11.04
N SER A 61 13.40 3.22 -10.23
CA SER A 61 11.99 3.04 -10.61
C SER A 61 11.10 4.05 -9.88
N HIS A 62 10.15 4.62 -10.62
CA HIS A 62 9.15 5.57 -10.11
C HIS A 62 7.80 4.86 -10.05
N GLU A 63 7.38 4.44 -8.86
CA GLU A 63 6.11 3.75 -8.67
C GLU A 63 5.05 4.72 -8.15
N LEU A 64 3.92 4.78 -8.84
CA LEU A 64 2.75 5.55 -8.43
C LEU A 64 1.65 4.58 -8.03
N VAL A 65 1.07 4.79 -6.85
CA VAL A 65 -0.01 3.95 -6.31
C VAL A 65 -1.21 4.84 -6.00
N VAL A 66 -2.38 4.48 -6.51
CA VAL A 66 -3.64 5.12 -6.13
C VAL A 66 -4.59 4.05 -5.62
N ARG A 67 -5.18 4.30 -4.46
CA ARG A 67 -6.15 3.42 -3.79
C ARG A 67 -7.42 4.20 -3.51
N TYR A 68 -8.56 3.64 -3.88
CA TYR A 68 -9.87 4.20 -3.57
C TYR A 68 -10.69 3.24 -2.73
N SER A 69 -11.21 3.71 -1.60
CA SER A 69 -12.05 2.94 -0.69
C SER A 69 -13.53 3.16 -1.02
N LEU A 70 -14.14 2.16 -1.68
CA LEU A 70 -15.57 2.14 -1.93
C LEU A 70 -16.31 1.57 -0.71
N LYS A 71 -17.14 2.41 -0.05
CA LYS A 71 -18.18 1.95 0.86
C LYS A 71 -19.24 1.24 0.02
N ILE A 72 -19.18 -0.08 -0.01
CA ILE A 72 -20.26 -0.90 -0.52
C ILE A 72 -21.28 -0.96 0.60
N ASP A 73 -22.25 -0.05 0.57
CA ASP A 73 -23.44 -0.21 1.36
C ASP A 73 -24.12 -1.47 0.85
N LYS A 74 -23.99 -2.58 1.59
CA LYS A 74 -24.87 -3.74 1.39
C LYS A 74 -26.27 -3.21 1.58
N THR A 75 -26.96 -2.92 0.47
CA THR A 75 -28.36 -2.56 0.44
C THR A 75 -29.03 -3.54 1.37
N LYS A 76 -29.59 -3.04 2.49
CA LYS A 76 -30.23 -3.84 3.53
C LYS A 76 -30.96 -4.96 2.81
N THR A 77 -30.41 -6.18 2.88
CA THR A 77 -30.98 -7.35 2.22
C THR A 77 -32.40 -7.39 2.72
N GLY A 78 -33.30 -6.98 1.82
CA GLY A 78 -34.66 -6.68 2.18
C GLY A 78 -35.21 -7.92 2.82
N LYS A 79 -35.63 -7.78 4.09
CA LYS A 79 -36.62 -8.62 4.76
C LYS A 79 -36.60 -10.03 4.19
N ASN A 80 -35.74 -10.91 4.71
CA ASN A 80 -35.92 -12.35 4.59
C ASN A 80 -37.29 -12.67 5.20
N LYS A 81 -38.37 -12.44 4.44
CA LYS A 81 -39.71 -12.94 4.70
C LYS A 81 -39.63 -14.41 4.37
N HIS A 82 -38.99 -15.17 5.25
CA HIS A 82 -39.17 -16.60 5.27
C HIS A 82 -40.63 -16.84 5.68
N LYS A 83 -41.56 -16.80 4.71
CA LYS A 83 -42.92 -17.29 4.91
C LYS A 83 -42.83 -18.81 4.83
N SER A 84 -42.82 -19.45 5.99
CA SER A 84 -43.15 -20.87 6.08
C SER A 84 -44.56 -21.07 5.53
N VAL A 85 -44.71 -21.88 4.49
CA VAL A 85 -46.01 -22.31 3.98
C VAL A 85 -46.39 -23.56 4.77
N ARG A 86 -47.39 -23.43 5.66
CA ARG A 86 -48.03 -24.57 6.32
C ARG A 86 -49.15 -25.05 5.40
N ILE A 87 -49.08 -26.29 4.94
CA ILE A 87 -50.20 -26.99 4.31
C ILE A 87 -50.85 -27.84 5.40
N LEU A 88 -52.16 -27.66 5.59
CA LEU A 88 -53.02 -28.43 6.50
C LEU A 88 -53.85 -29.42 5.69
#